data_AF-A0A4Y9LJ95-F1
#
_entry.id   AF-A0A4Y9LJ95-F1
#
_cell.length_a   1.000
_cell.length_b   1.000
_cell.length_c   1.000
_cell.angle_alpha   90.00
_cell.angle_beta   90.00
_cell.angle_gamma   90.00
#
_symmetry.space_group_name_H-M   'P 1'
#
loop_
_entity.id
_entity.type
_entity.pdbx_description
1 polymer ?
#
loop_
_entity_poly.entity_id
_entity_poly.type
_entity_poly.pdbx_seq_one_letter_code
_entity_poly.pdbx_strand_id
1 'polypeptide(L)' 'MMLNLSPNITDPDDFYAELINSQRDLDEEQALRMNARLILLLANHIGDRKVLTEAIGCARRGGG' A
#
# COMPACT_ATOMS: atom_id res chain seq x y z
N MET A 1 -16.04 2.08 7.46
CA MET A 1 -16.13 1.31 6.21
C MET A 1 -15.53 -0.08 6.42
N MET A 2 -15.72 -1.03 5.50
CA MET A 2 -15.10 -2.36 5.56
C MET A 2 -13.91 -2.40 4.58
N LEU A 3 -12.89 -3.21 4.87
CA LEU A 3 -11.72 -3.34 3.99
C LEU A 3 -12.12 -3.90 2.62
N ASN A 4 -11.74 -3.23 1.53
CA ASN A 4 -11.91 -3.76 0.18
C ASN A 4 -10.69 -4.62 -0.20
N LEU A 5 -10.92 -5.88 -0.53
CA LEU A 5 -9.91 -6.85 -0.98
C LEU A 5 -9.97 -7.13 -2.48
N SER A 6 -10.96 -6.56 -3.18
CA SER A 6 -11.10 -6.68 -4.63
C SER A 6 -10.26 -5.62 -5.35
N PRO A 7 -9.80 -5.91 -6.58
CA PRO A 7 -9.18 -4.90 -7.42
C PRO A 7 -10.09 -3.68 -7.57
N ASN A 8 -9.60 -2.53 -7.12
CA ASN A 8 -10.36 -1.27 -7.08
C ASN A 8 -9.65 -0.12 -7.80
N ILE A 9 -8.52 -0.41 -8.45
CA ILE A 9 -7.76 0.55 -9.23
C ILE A 9 -8.21 0.42 -10.68
N THR A 10 -8.64 1.53 -11.30
CA THR A 10 -9.16 1.55 -12.68
C THR A 10 -8.10 1.16 -13.71
N ASP A 11 -6.84 1.49 -13.44
CA ASP A 11 -5.68 1.09 -14.25
C ASP A 11 -4.56 0.54 -13.34
N PRO A 12 -4.62 -0.76 -13.02
CA PRO A 12 -3.64 -1.36 -12.12
C PRO A 12 -2.24 -1.36 -12.75
N ASP A 13 -2.12 -1.57 -14.06
CA ASP A 13 -0.84 -1.70 -14.75
C ASP A 13 -0.05 -0.39 -14.71
N ASP A 14 -0.71 0.73 -15.04
CA ASP A 14 -0.07 2.04 -14.96
C ASP A 14 0.30 2.42 -13.52
N PHE A 15 -0.56 2.09 -12.54
CA PHE A 15 -0.25 2.33 -11.14
C PHE A 15 0.97 1.50 -10.66
N TYR A 16 1.05 0.22 -11.05
CA TYR A 16 2.20 -0.61 -10.71
C TYR A 16 3.48 -0.09 -11.38
N ALA A 17 3.40 0.36 -12.62
CA ALA A 17 4.53 0.98 -13.31
C ALA A 17 5.00 2.25 -12.60
N GLU A 18 4.08 3.12 -12.18
CA GLU A 18 4.38 4.33 -11.40
C GLU A 18 5.07 3.99 -10.07
N LEU A 19 4.52 3.01 -9.32
CA LEU A 19 5.08 2.58 -8.04
C LEU A 19 6.51 2.02 -8.20
N ILE A 20 6.76 1.20 -9.23
CA ILE A 20 8.10 0.66 -9.50
C ILE A 20 9.05 1.79 -9.91
N ASN A 21 8.61 2.66 -10.81
CA ASN A 21 9.43 3.78 -11.29
C ASN A 21 9.80 4.75 -10.18
N SER A 22 8.93 4.96 -9.19
CA SER A 22 9.21 5.82 -8.03
C SER A 22 10.36 5.33 -7.15
N GLN A 23 10.74 4.04 -7.26
CA GLN A 23 11.81 3.40 -6.49
C GLN A 23 13.06 3.12 -7.35
N ARG A 24 13.04 3.41 -8.66
CA ARG A 24 14.07 2.99 -9.61
C ARG A 24 15.48 3.44 -9.25
N ASP A 25 15.61 4.65 -8.71
CA ASP A 25 16.89 5.26 -8.36
C ASP A 25 17.21 5.15 -6.85
N LEU A 26 16.41 4.38 -6.10
CA LEU A 26 16.55 4.19 -4.67
C LEU A 26 17.31 2.90 -4.35
N ASP A 27 18.17 2.95 -3.33
CA ASP A 27 18.67 1.73 -2.71
C ASP A 27 17.57 1.01 -1.93
N GLU A 28 17.84 -0.22 -1.48
CA GLU A 28 16.87 -1.05 -0.77
C GLU A 28 16.33 -0.37 0.50
N GLU A 29 17.19 0.32 1.25
CA GLU A 29 16.81 1.00 2.50
C GLU A 29 15.94 2.23 2.22
N GLN A 30 16.27 2.99 1.18
CA GLN A 30 15.51 4.12 0.68
C GLN A 30 14.14 3.69 0.16
N ALA A 31 14.07 2.60 -0.62
CA ALA A 31 12.82 2.03 -1.11
C ALA A 31 11.93 1.57 0.07
N LEU A 32 12.50 0.91 1.07
CA LEU A 32 11.77 0.52 2.29
C LEU A 32 11.21 1.74 3.04
N ARG A 33 12.01 2.79 3.20
CA ARG A 33 11.56 4.05 3.82
C ARG A 33 10.46 4.73 3.00
N MET A 34 10.58 4.73 1.68
CA MET A 34 9.56 5.28 0.78
C MET A 34 8.23 4.53 0.95
N ASN A 35 8.27 3.19 0.92
CA ASN A 35 7.10 2.34 1.10
C ASN A 35 6.46 2.55 2.48
N ALA A 36 7.25 2.65 3.55
CA ALA A 36 6.72 2.96 4.88
C ALA A 36 6.01 4.32 4.93
N ARG A 37 6.58 5.36 4.29
CA ARG A 37 5.94 6.68 4.19
C ARG A 37 4.66 6.62 3.36
N LEU A 38 4.65 5.91 2.25
CA LEU A 38 3.47 5.73 1.41
C LEU A 38 2.34 5.05 2.20
N ILE A 39 2.64 3.99 2.95
CA ILE A 39 1.67 3.31 3.83
C ILE A 39 1.06 4.28 4.84
N LEU A 40 1.87 5.14 5.47
CA LEU A 40 1.38 6.13 6.43
C LEU A 40 0.49 7.21 5.78
N LEU A 41 0.85 7.68 4.59
CA LEU A 41 0.04 8.63 3.83
C LEU A 41 -1.33 8.03 3.47
N LEU A 42 -1.35 6.80 2.96
CA LEU A 42 -2.59 6.08 2.65
C LEU A 42 -3.40 5.78 3.90
N ALA A 43 -2.75 5.44 5.02
CA ALA A 43 -3.43 5.21 6.28
C ALA A 43 -4.12 6.48 6.80
N ASN A 44 -3.46 7.63 6.68
CA ASN A 44 -4.05 8.92 7.00
C ASN A 44 -5.22 9.28 6.09
N HIS A 45 -5.11 8.99 4.78
CA HIS A 45 -6.20 9.21 3.84
C HIS A 45 -7.43 8.34 4.14
N ILE A 46 -7.22 7.08 4.54
CA ILE A 46 -8.30 6.16 4.95
C ILE A 46 -8.95 6.62 6.25
N GLY A 47 -8.17 7.01 7.26
CA GLY A 47 -8.64 7.57 8.54
C GLY A 47 -9.44 6.62 9.46
N ASP A 48 -9.94 5.49 8.95
CA ASP A 48 -10.75 4.53 9.69
C ASP A 48 -9.89 3.46 10.38
N ARG A 49 -9.80 3.53 11.71
CA ARG A 49 -9.02 2.60 12.54
C ARG A 49 -9.42 1.13 12.36
N LYS A 50 -10.70 0.84 12.09
CA LYS A 50 -11.16 -0.55 11.89
C LYS A 50 -10.61 -1.11 10.59
N VAL A 51 -10.74 -0.35 9.49
CA VAL A 51 -10.18 -0.70 8.17
C VAL A 51 -8.67 -0.93 8.27
N LEU A 52 -7.94 -0.04 8.95
CA LEU A 52 -6.49 -0.19 9.13
C LEU A 52 -6.12 -1.44 9.94
N THR A 53 -6.92 -1.79 10.96
CA THR A 53 -6.68 -2.98 11.79
C THR A 53 -6.92 -4.26 10.99
N GLU A 54 -7.99 -4.30 10.20
CA GLU A 54 -8.28 -5.41 9.27
C GLU A 54 -7.16 -5.56 8.24
N ALA A 55 -6.69 -4.45 7.65
CA ALA A 55 -5.62 -4.47 6.65
C ALA A 55 -4.31 -5.05 7.20
N ILE A 56 -3.89 -4.63 8.40
CA ILE A 56 -2.71 -5.19 9.08
C ILE A 56 -2.89 -6.69 9.33
N GLY A 57 -4.07 -7.10 9.79
CA GLY A 57 -4.40 -8.49 10.03
C GLY A 57 -4.34 -9.35 8.76
N CYS A 58 -4.78 -8.82 7.61
CA CYS A 58 -4.68 -9.49 6.32
C CYS A 58 -3.22 -9.57 5.83
N ALA A 59 -2.47 -8.46 5.87
CA ALA A 59 -1.08 -8.42 5.45
C ALA A 59 -0.18 -9.40 6.25
N ARG A 60 -0.39 -9.52 7.57
CA ARG A 60 0.37 -10.43 8.43
C ARG A 60 0.10 -11.91 8.15
N ARG A 61 -1.08 -12.26 7.64
CA ARG A 61 -1.44 -13.66 7.37
C ARG A 61 -0.75 -14.25 6.14
N GLY A 62 -0.05 -13.42 5.35
CA GLY A 62 0.46 -13.79 4.03
C GLY A 62 -0.72 -13.90 3.06
N GLY A 63 -0.72 -13.10 2.00
CA GLY A 63 -1.70 -13.29 0.92
C GLY A 63 -1.58 -14.73 0.40
N GLY A 64 -2.71 -15.44 0.33
CA GLY A 64 -2.80 -16.67 -0.46
C GLY A 64 -2.64 -16.37 -1.94
#